data_AF-A0A661X1I0-F1
#
_entry.id   AF-A0A661X1I0-F1
#
_cell.length_a   1.000
_cell.length_b   1.000
_cell.length_c   1.000
_cell.angle_alpha   90.00
_cell.angle_beta   90.00
_cell.angle_gamma   90.00
#
_symmetry.space_group_name_H-M   'P 1'
#
loop_
_entity.id
_entity.type
_entity.pdbx_description
1 polymer ?
#
loop_
_entity_poly.entity_id
_entity_poly.type
_entity_poly.pdbx_seq_one_letter_code
_entity_poly.pdbx_strand_id
1 'polypeptide(L)'
;MKRVLNVVILFLLAMTVVYAGTPKFKYVGVAKCKTCHNTKKIGKQYTIWKNGPHAKAMESLKSKKALDYAKAHGIADPSTDPKCTKCHSTMASVKKDQIDPRGKLTMAEGVECESCHGPGSVYRKRSIMVNHEKSLANGLIMPTKEVCETCHNKENPFYKPFDFKKYAAKIAHPIPKKSKK
;
A
#
# COMPACT_ATOMS: atom_id res chain seq x y z
N MET A 1 -38.31 48.39 -40.20
CA MET A 1 -38.00 47.23 -41.06
C MET A 1 -36.49 47.10 -41.19
N LYS A 2 -35.98 45.86 -41.11
CA LYS A 2 -34.58 45.41 -41.22
C LYS A 2 -33.70 45.69 -39.98
N ARG A 3 -32.96 44.75 -39.41
CA ARG A 3 -33.05 43.27 -39.28
C ARG A 3 -31.83 42.92 -38.40
N VAL A 4 -32.08 42.26 -37.28
CA VAL A 4 -31.21 41.25 -36.62
C VAL A 4 -29.76 41.69 -36.34
N LEU A 5 -29.50 42.25 -35.14
CA LEU A 5 -28.14 42.39 -34.61
C LEU A 5 -27.91 41.35 -33.52
N ASN A 6 -27.20 40.29 -33.89
CA ASN A 6 -26.27 39.52 -33.07
C ASN A 6 -26.83 38.76 -31.86
N VAL A 7 -27.53 37.66 -32.13
CA VAL A 7 -27.54 36.50 -31.23
C VAL A 7 -26.29 35.66 -31.53
N VAL A 8 -25.17 35.99 -30.88
CA VAL A 8 -24.06 35.05 -30.70
C VAL A 8 -23.47 35.29 -29.31
N ILE A 9 -24.23 34.95 -28.27
CA ILE A 9 -23.68 34.70 -26.94
C ILE A 9 -23.07 33.29 -27.04
N LEU A 10 -21.86 33.23 -27.60
CA LEU A 10 -21.06 32.02 -27.66
C LEU A 10 -20.63 31.71 -26.23
N PHE A 11 -21.17 30.61 -25.71
CA PHE A 11 -20.76 29.92 -24.50
C PHE A 11 -19.22 29.83 -24.40
N LEU A 12 -18.61 30.76 -23.67
CA LEU A 12 -17.24 30.61 -23.15
C LEU A 12 -17.34 30.18 -21.69
N LEU A 13 -17.91 28.99 -21.48
CA LEU A 13 -17.68 28.26 -20.24
C LEU A 13 -16.22 27.78 -20.32
N ALA A 14 -15.32 28.54 -19.70
CA ALA A 14 -13.95 28.12 -19.50
C ALA A 14 -13.96 26.82 -18.67
N MET A 15 -13.93 25.68 -19.35
CA MET A 15 -13.62 24.39 -18.74
C MET A 15 -12.14 24.43 -18.32
N THR A 16 -11.89 24.96 -17.13
CA THR A 16 -10.64 24.68 -16.42
C THR A 16 -10.68 23.21 -16.01
N VAL A 17 -10.27 22.33 -16.92
CA VAL A 17 -9.99 20.94 -16.60
C VAL A 17 -8.80 20.96 -15.65
N VAL A 18 -9.07 20.81 -14.35
CA VAL A 18 -8.05 20.52 -13.35
C VAL A 18 -7.51 19.14 -13.68
N TYR A 19 -6.43 19.09 -14.45
CA TYR A 19 -5.70 17.85 -14.71
C TYR A 19 -5.03 17.44 -13.40
N ALA A 20 -5.70 16.59 -12.62
CA ALA A 20 -5.06 15.89 -11.53
C ALA A 20 -3.92 15.06 -12.13
N GLY A 21 -2.67 15.46 -11.88
CA GLY A 21 -1.49 14.77 -12.38
C GLY A 21 -1.53 13.29 -11.98
N THR A 22 -1.26 12.40 -12.94
CA THR A 22 -1.25 10.97 -12.64
C THR A 22 -0.18 10.65 -11.59
N PRO A 23 -0.45 9.77 -10.60
CA PRO A 23 0.54 9.42 -9.60
C PRO A 23 1.84 8.93 -10.25
N LYS A 24 2.95 9.61 -9.97
CA LYS A 24 4.28 9.32 -10.54
C LYS A 24 4.72 7.89 -10.26
N PHE A 25 4.34 7.34 -9.11
CA PHE A 25 4.65 5.98 -8.69
C PHE A 25 3.36 5.27 -8.29
N LYS A 26 3.21 4.02 -8.76
CA LYS A 26 2.07 3.16 -8.52
C LYS A 26 2.40 1.87 -7.77
N TYR A 27 1.41 1.35 -7.06
CA TYR A 27 1.43 0.07 -6.38
C TYR A 27 1.19 -1.05 -7.39
N VAL A 28 2.03 -2.09 -7.36
CA VAL A 28 2.00 -3.18 -8.35
C VAL A 28 1.59 -4.53 -7.77
N GLY A 29 1.59 -4.66 -6.45
CA GLY A 29 1.28 -5.87 -5.71
C GLY A 29 2.48 -6.82 -5.56
N VAL A 30 2.45 -7.59 -4.48
CA VAL A 30 3.53 -8.49 -4.03
C VAL A 30 3.91 -9.56 -5.05
N ALA A 31 3.00 -9.94 -5.95
CA ALA A 31 3.29 -10.87 -7.03
C ALA A 31 4.49 -10.43 -7.89
N LYS A 32 4.69 -9.11 -8.09
CA LYS A 32 5.85 -8.57 -8.82
C LYS A 32 7.13 -8.63 -7.98
N CYS A 33 7.02 -8.45 -6.67
CA CYS A 33 8.15 -8.52 -5.73
C CYS A 33 8.67 -9.96 -5.61
N LYS A 34 7.76 -10.94 -5.54
CA LYS A 34 8.04 -12.38 -5.42
C LYS A 34 9.02 -12.89 -6.46
N THR A 35 8.91 -12.42 -7.71
CA THR A 35 9.72 -12.90 -8.84
C THR A 35 11.22 -12.85 -8.57
N CYS A 36 11.69 -11.85 -7.83
CA CYS A 36 13.10 -11.72 -7.45
C CYS A 36 13.32 -12.02 -5.95
N HIS A 37 12.38 -11.64 -5.09
CA HIS A 37 12.54 -11.63 -3.63
C HIS A 37 12.12 -12.92 -2.92
N ASN A 38 12.17 -14.08 -3.60
CA ASN A 38 11.88 -15.38 -2.97
C ASN A 38 13.10 -16.31 -2.79
N THR A 39 14.25 -15.99 -3.39
CA THR A 39 15.43 -16.88 -3.36
C THR A 39 16.19 -16.81 -2.03
N LYS A 40 16.96 -17.87 -1.70
CA LYS A 40 17.84 -17.88 -0.51
C LYS A 40 18.86 -16.73 -0.54
N LYS A 41 19.41 -16.40 -1.72
CA LYS A 41 20.44 -15.38 -1.91
C LYS A 41 20.01 -13.98 -1.49
N ILE A 42 18.72 -13.67 -1.59
CA ILE A 42 18.16 -12.37 -1.18
C ILE A 42 17.49 -12.41 0.19
N GLY A 43 17.52 -13.56 0.89
CA GLY A 43 16.93 -13.70 2.23
C GLY A 43 15.50 -14.24 2.29
N LYS A 44 14.99 -14.89 1.23
CA LYS A 44 13.61 -15.44 1.15
C LYS A 44 12.51 -14.46 1.60
N GLN A 45 12.67 -13.18 1.27
CA GLN A 45 11.88 -12.07 1.82
C GLN A 45 10.37 -12.26 1.62
N TYR A 46 9.97 -12.69 0.42
CA TYR A 46 8.59 -13.06 0.11
C TYR A 46 8.06 -14.19 1.01
N THR A 47 8.85 -15.25 1.22
CA THR A 47 8.42 -16.38 2.07
C THR A 47 8.25 -15.94 3.52
N ILE A 48 9.16 -15.11 4.04
CA ILE A 48 9.06 -14.56 5.41
C ILE A 48 7.78 -13.74 5.55
N TRP A 49 7.52 -12.82 4.62
CA TRP A 49 6.28 -12.03 4.62
C TRP A 49 5.03 -12.92 4.53
N LYS A 50 4.98 -13.84 3.57
CA LYS A 50 3.82 -14.70 3.31
C LYS A 50 3.41 -15.52 4.54
N ASN A 51 4.39 -15.96 5.31
CA ASN A 51 4.15 -16.75 6.52
C ASN A 51 3.91 -15.89 7.77
N GLY A 52 4.14 -14.58 7.66
CA GLY A 52 3.96 -13.61 8.74
C GLY A 52 2.52 -13.14 8.92
N PRO A 53 2.26 -12.36 9.99
CA PRO A 53 0.92 -11.88 10.32
C PRO A 53 0.38 -10.86 9.31
N HIS A 54 1.24 -10.06 8.67
CA HIS A 54 0.80 -9.01 7.73
C HIS A 54 0.15 -9.58 6.47
N ALA A 55 0.67 -10.68 5.92
CA ALA A 55 0.02 -11.39 4.81
C ALA A 55 -1.36 -11.98 5.19
N LYS A 56 -1.62 -12.15 6.49
CA LYS A 56 -2.85 -12.69 7.07
C LYS A 56 -3.71 -11.61 7.72
N ALA A 57 -3.40 -10.33 7.50
CA ALA A 57 -4.06 -9.24 8.21
C ALA A 57 -5.58 -9.26 8.01
N MET A 58 -6.06 -9.53 6.79
CA MET A 58 -7.50 -9.67 6.51
C MET A 58 -8.17 -10.83 7.27
N GLU A 59 -7.45 -11.92 7.54
CA GLU A 59 -7.99 -13.06 8.29
C GLU A 59 -8.33 -12.67 9.74
N SER A 60 -7.56 -11.75 10.33
CA SER A 60 -7.79 -11.32 11.71
C SER A 60 -9.12 -10.58 11.92
N LEU A 61 -9.67 -9.97 10.85
CA LEU A 61 -10.99 -9.31 10.87
C LEU A 61 -12.14 -10.31 10.99
N LYS A 62 -11.89 -11.60 10.71
CA LYS A 62 -12.87 -12.68 10.86
C LYS A 62 -12.85 -13.31 12.25
N SER A 63 -11.94 -12.87 13.13
CA SER A 63 -11.89 -13.40 14.49
C SER A 63 -13.14 -13.04 15.28
N LYS A 64 -13.57 -13.90 16.21
CA LYS A 64 -14.73 -13.62 17.07
C LYS A 64 -14.62 -12.24 17.75
N LYS A 65 -13.43 -11.88 18.24
CA LYS A 65 -13.18 -10.59 18.90
C LYS A 65 -13.42 -9.40 17.95
N ALA A 66 -12.98 -9.50 16.70
CA ALA A 66 -13.20 -8.45 15.70
C ALA A 66 -14.68 -8.34 15.32
N LEU A 67 -15.37 -9.47 15.15
CA LEU A 67 -16.81 -9.52 14.85
C LEU A 67 -17.67 -8.98 16.01
N ASP A 68 -17.35 -9.34 17.25
CA ASP A 68 -18.02 -8.83 18.44
C ASP A 68 -17.86 -7.30 18.54
N TYR A 69 -16.65 -6.79 18.32
CA TYR A 69 -16.39 -5.34 18.29
C TYR A 69 -17.17 -4.66 17.17
N ALA A 70 -17.13 -5.22 15.95
CA ALA A 70 -17.85 -4.67 14.80
C ALA A 70 -19.35 -4.56 15.09
N LYS A 71 -19.97 -5.63 15.61
CA LYS A 71 -21.38 -5.66 16.00
C LYS A 71 -21.70 -4.58 17.06
N ALA A 72 -20.87 -4.45 18.08
CA ALA A 72 -21.07 -3.46 19.15
C ALA A 72 -20.96 -2.01 18.67
N HIS A 73 -20.33 -1.77 17.51
CA HIS A 73 -20.10 -0.44 16.95
C HIS A 73 -20.87 -0.20 15.64
N GLY A 74 -21.86 -1.03 15.33
CA GLY A 74 -22.69 -0.87 14.12
C GLY A 74 -21.94 -1.08 12.81
N ILE A 75 -20.83 -1.80 12.83
CA ILE A 75 -20.07 -2.18 11.64
C ILE A 75 -20.62 -3.51 11.12
N ALA A 76 -21.19 -3.50 9.92
CA ALA A 76 -21.82 -4.69 9.34
C ALA A 76 -20.81 -5.80 9.01
N ASP A 77 -19.69 -5.45 8.37
CA ASP A 77 -18.61 -6.38 8.05
C ASP A 77 -17.25 -5.67 8.14
N PRO A 78 -16.41 -5.98 9.15
CA PRO A 78 -15.11 -5.34 9.29
C PRO A 78 -14.16 -5.65 8.13
N SER A 79 -14.38 -6.72 7.36
CA SER A 79 -13.56 -7.08 6.20
C SER A 79 -13.80 -6.22 4.96
N THR A 80 -14.85 -5.40 4.95
CA THR A 80 -15.16 -4.45 3.88
C THR A 80 -15.26 -3.00 4.38
N ASP A 81 -15.36 -2.77 5.70
CA ASP A 81 -15.40 -1.43 6.27
C ASP A 81 -14.04 -0.70 6.13
N PRO A 82 -13.98 0.50 5.52
CA PRO A 82 -12.76 1.29 5.37
C PRO A 82 -12.03 1.62 6.69
N LYS A 83 -12.75 1.72 7.80
CA LYS A 83 -12.16 1.99 9.12
C LYS A 83 -11.22 0.87 9.56
N CYS A 84 -11.52 -0.37 9.14
CA CYS A 84 -10.72 -1.55 9.43
C CYS A 84 -9.73 -1.84 8.30
N THR A 85 -10.21 -1.85 7.06
CA THR A 85 -9.41 -2.30 5.90
C THR A 85 -8.23 -1.39 5.58
N LYS A 86 -8.27 -0.10 5.94
CA LYS A 86 -7.14 0.84 5.79
C LYS A 86 -5.84 0.35 6.46
N CYS A 87 -5.94 -0.46 7.52
CA CYS A 87 -4.79 -1.03 8.23
C CYS A 87 -4.57 -2.53 7.94
N HIS A 88 -5.50 -3.17 7.23
CA HIS A 88 -5.50 -4.63 7.02
C HIS A 88 -5.28 -5.03 5.56
N SER A 89 -5.30 -4.07 4.62
CA SER A 89 -4.97 -4.30 3.21
C SER A 89 -4.23 -3.11 2.61
N THR A 90 -3.09 -3.36 1.94
CA THR A 90 -2.42 -2.31 1.13
C THR A 90 -3.39 -1.78 0.05
N MET A 91 -4.23 -2.62 -0.53
CA MET A 91 -5.17 -2.19 -1.59
C MET A 91 -6.18 -1.17 -1.08
N ALA A 92 -6.71 -1.35 0.13
CA ALA A 92 -7.68 -0.44 0.73
C ALA A 92 -7.05 0.81 1.34
N SER A 93 -5.74 0.81 1.61
CA SER A 93 -5.04 1.95 2.21
C SER A 93 -4.61 3.01 1.20
N VAL A 94 -4.76 2.75 -0.10
CA VAL A 94 -4.30 3.63 -1.19
C VAL A 94 -5.45 4.03 -2.11
N LYS A 95 -5.30 5.16 -2.80
CA LYS A 95 -6.28 5.62 -3.78
C LYS A 95 -6.22 4.75 -5.05
N LYS A 96 -7.37 4.58 -5.70
CA LYS A 96 -7.51 3.73 -6.89
C LYS A 96 -6.58 4.14 -8.05
N ASP A 97 -6.32 5.43 -8.22
CA ASP A 97 -5.43 5.97 -9.26
C ASP A 97 -3.93 5.68 -9.00
N GLN A 98 -3.57 5.39 -7.74
CA GLN A 98 -2.24 4.97 -7.31
C GLN A 98 -1.98 3.48 -7.58
N ILE A 99 -2.99 2.69 -7.94
CA ILE A 99 -2.81 1.27 -8.27
C ILE A 99 -2.44 1.15 -9.75
N ASP A 100 -1.40 0.39 -10.07
CA ASP A 100 -1.04 0.09 -11.46
C ASP A 100 -2.16 -0.80 -12.05
N PRO A 101 -2.82 -0.41 -13.15
CA PRO A 101 -3.88 -1.22 -13.76
C PRO A 101 -3.37 -2.57 -14.29
N ARG A 102 -2.05 -2.74 -14.47
CA ARG A 102 -1.39 -4.00 -14.83
C ARG A 102 -0.79 -4.72 -13.61
N GLY A 103 -0.95 -4.13 -12.43
CA GLY A 103 -0.63 -4.71 -11.14
C GLY A 103 -1.57 -5.87 -10.81
N LYS A 104 -1.25 -6.60 -9.74
CA LYS A 104 -2.11 -7.68 -9.21
C LYS A 104 -2.40 -7.47 -7.73
N LEU A 105 -2.40 -6.22 -7.27
CA LEU A 105 -2.69 -5.89 -5.89
C LEU A 105 -4.15 -6.24 -5.57
N THR A 106 -4.37 -7.05 -4.53
CA THR A 106 -5.71 -7.46 -4.11
C THR A 106 -5.94 -7.26 -2.61
N MET A 107 -7.21 -7.17 -2.22
CA MET A 107 -7.60 -7.12 -0.81
C MET A 107 -7.04 -8.30 0.00
N ALA A 108 -7.08 -9.50 -0.59
CA ALA A 108 -6.73 -10.76 0.09
C ALA A 108 -5.24 -10.90 0.43
N GLU A 109 -4.35 -10.12 -0.19
CA GLU A 109 -2.92 -10.13 0.11
C GLU A 109 -2.61 -9.49 1.48
N GLY A 110 -3.57 -8.82 2.10
CA GLY A 110 -3.40 -8.16 3.39
C GLY A 110 -2.43 -6.98 3.32
N VAL A 111 -1.66 -6.79 4.38
CA VAL A 111 -0.58 -5.78 4.42
C VAL A 111 0.63 -6.38 3.73
N GLU A 112 0.95 -5.89 2.53
CA GLU A 112 2.03 -6.42 1.70
C GLU A 112 3.31 -5.55 1.69
N CYS A 113 4.26 -5.89 0.83
CA CYS A 113 5.56 -5.23 0.71
C CYS A 113 5.47 -3.70 0.60
N GLU A 114 4.58 -3.20 -0.26
CA GLU A 114 4.47 -1.78 -0.61
C GLU A 114 3.80 -0.95 0.50
N SER A 115 3.12 -1.58 1.48
CA SER A 115 2.68 -0.90 2.71
C SER A 115 3.86 -0.36 3.53
N CYS A 116 5.00 -1.05 3.50
CA CYS A 116 6.20 -0.64 4.22
C CYS A 116 7.24 0.02 3.30
N HIS A 117 7.30 -0.43 2.04
CA HIS A 117 8.34 -0.06 1.08
C HIS A 117 7.91 0.92 -0.01
N GLY A 118 6.65 1.37 0.02
CA GLY A 118 6.12 2.31 -0.96
C GLY A 118 5.85 1.71 -2.35
N PRO A 119 5.37 2.53 -3.30
CA PRO A 119 4.92 2.08 -4.62
C PRO A 119 6.07 1.58 -5.52
N GLY A 120 6.06 0.29 -5.84
CA GLY A 120 7.12 -0.43 -6.53
C GLY A 120 7.16 -0.31 -8.04
N SER A 121 6.23 0.40 -8.67
CA SER A 121 6.14 0.49 -10.14
C SER A 121 7.45 0.88 -10.84
N VAL A 122 8.26 1.75 -10.24
CA VAL A 122 9.51 2.22 -10.87
C VAL A 122 10.72 1.50 -10.30
N TYR A 123 10.91 1.50 -8.98
CA TYR A 123 12.11 0.92 -8.38
C TYR A 123 12.23 -0.60 -8.54
N ARG A 124 11.16 -1.34 -8.86
CA ARG A 124 11.25 -2.79 -9.12
C ARG A 124 12.12 -3.16 -10.33
N LYS A 125 12.38 -2.21 -11.24
CA LYS A 125 13.26 -2.45 -12.40
C LYS A 125 14.65 -2.77 -11.87
N ARG A 126 15.25 -3.88 -12.32
CA ARG A 126 16.55 -4.33 -11.81
C ARG A 126 17.64 -3.26 -11.88
N SER A 127 17.69 -2.47 -12.95
CA SER A 127 18.66 -1.37 -13.12
C SER A 127 18.52 -0.23 -12.10
N ILE A 128 17.38 -0.14 -11.41
CA ILE A 128 17.11 0.82 -10.33
C ILE A 128 17.29 0.13 -8.99
N MET A 129 16.62 -1.01 -8.79
CA MET A 129 16.57 -1.77 -7.53
C MET A 129 17.93 -2.10 -6.92
N VAL A 130 18.94 -2.37 -7.76
CA VAL A 130 20.28 -2.73 -7.27
C VAL A 130 21.05 -1.55 -6.66
N ASN A 131 20.58 -0.32 -6.88
CA ASN A 131 21.15 0.88 -6.30
C ASN A 131 20.13 1.50 -5.33
N HIS A 132 20.54 1.63 -4.07
CA HIS A 132 19.64 2.07 -3.01
C HIS A 132 19.14 3.50 -3.20
N GLU A 133 20.03 4.45 -3.51
CA GLU A 133 19.69 5.86 -3.74
C GLU A 133 18.75 6.04 -4.93
N LYS A 134 19.02 5.32 -6.04
CA LYS A 134 18.11 5.31 -7.19
C LYS A 134 16.75 4.74 -6.80
N SER A 135 16.70 3.71 -5.96
CA SER A 135 15.43 3.15 -5.50
C SER A 135 14.64 4.16 -4.66
N LEU A 136 15.30 4.84 -3.71
CA LEU A 136 14.70 5.89 -2.88
C LEU A 136 14.13 7.03 -3.75
N ALA A 137 14.90 7.52 -4.72
CA ALA A 137 14.46 8.55 -5.66
C ALA A 137 13.29 8.10 -6.57
N ASN A 138 12.99 6.80 -6.63
CA ASN A 138 11.99 6.20 -7.50
C ASN A 138 10.87 5.46 -6.72
N GLY A 139 10.60 5.90 -5.50
CA GLY A 139 9.41 5.52 -4.74
C GLY A 139 9.64 4.51 -3.61
N LEU A 140 10.88 4.02 -3.42
CA LEU A 140 11.20 3.18 -2.27
C LEU A 140 11.09 4.00 -0.99
N ILE A 141 10.37 3.44 -0.02
CA ILE A 141 10.34 3.91 1.36
C ILE A 141 11.15 2.91 2.21
N MET A 142 11.98 3.43 3.11
CA MET A 142 12.58 2.61 4.15
C MET A 142 11.66 2.59 5.37
N PRO A 143 11.32 1.40 5.90
CA PRO A 143 10.35 1.30 6.99
C PRO A 143 10.97 1.78 8.30
N THR A 144 10.73 3.05 8.60
CA THR A 144 11.01 3.64 9.91
C THR A 144 9.88 3.35 10.88
N LYS A 145 10.02 3.80 12.13
CA LYS A 145 8.99 3.63 13.16
C LYS A 145 7.65 4.24 12.74
N GLU A 146 7.70 5.39 12.09
CA GLU A 146 6.54 6.16 11.66
C GLU A 146 5.70 5.38 10.65
N VAL A 147 6.34 4.64 9.74
CA VAL A 147 5.65 3.76 8.78
C VAL A 147 4.84 2.69 9.52
N CYS A 148 5.40 2.09 10.57
CA CYS A 148 4.69 1.09 11.37
C CYS A 148 3.54 1.71 12.17
N GLU A 149 3.73 2.91 12.70
CA GLU A 149 2.73 3.62 13.50
C GLU A 149 1.58 4.20 12.68
N THR A 150 1.63 4.14 11.34
CA THR A 150 0.43 4.40 10.50
C THR A 150 -0.74 3.48 10.84
N CYS A 151 -0.44 2.26 11.29
CA CYS A 151 -1.45 1.25 11.65
C CYS A 151 -1.34 0.82 13.13
N HIS A 152 -0.12 0.75 13.68
CA HIS A 152 0.12 0.38 15.08
C HIS A 152 -0.03 1.58 16.02
N ASN A 153 -1.23 2.17 16.05
CA ASN A 153 -1.55 3.37 16.83
C ASN A 153 -2.88 3.25 17.57
N LYS A 154 -3.25 4.32 18.28
CA LYS A 154 -4.45 4.39 19.13
C LYS A 154 -5.78 4.33 18.37
N GLU A 155 -5.80 4.50 17.04
CA GLU A 155 -7.01 4.31 16.24
C GLU A 155 -7.39 2.82 16.12
N ASN A 156 -6.45 1.91 16.39
CA ASN A 156 -6.74 0.48 16.49
C ASN A 156 -7.56 0.21 17.77
N PRO A 157 -8.78 -0.36 17.67
CA PRO A 157 -9.60 -0.69 18.83
C PRO A 157 -8.96 -1.67 19.83
N PHE A 158 -7.96 -2.42 19.38
CA PHE A 158 -7.19 -3.37 20.17
C PHE A 158 -5.74 -2.93 20.37
N TYR A 159 -5.48 -1.63 20.28
CA TYR A 159 -4.15 -1.06 20.44
C TYR A 159 -3.46 -1.55 21.72
N LYS A 160 -2.20 -1.93 21.56
CA LYS A 160 -1.26 -2.20 22.65
C LYS A 160 0.00 -1.38 22.38
N PRO A 161 0.72 -0.93 23.43
CA PRO A 161 2.00 -0.25 23.25
C PRO A 161 2.90 -1.00 22.27
N PHE A 162 3.36 -0.28 21.23
CA PHE A 162 4.12 -0.86 20.13
C PHE A 162 5.63 -0.62 20.33
N ASP A 163 6.37 -1.71 20.52
CA ASP A 163 7.83 -1.69 20.53
C ASP A 163 8.38 -1.95 19.12
N PHE A 164 8.66 -0.87 18.39
CA PHE A 164 9.16 -0.93 17.03
C PHE A 164 10.40 -1.81 16.89
N LYS A 165 11.42 -1.64 17.76
CA LYS A 165 12.68 -2.39 17.65
C LYS A 165 12.42 -3.89 17.78
N LYS A 166 11.60 -4.29 18.76
CA LYS A 166 11.24 -5.69 19.01
C LYS A 166 10.46 -6.31 17.85
N TYR A 167 9.44 -5.63 17.34
CA TYR A 167 8.56 -6.19 16.31
C TYR A 167 9.15 -6.12 14.90
N ALA A 168 9.90 -5.06 14.57
CA ALA A 168 10.64 -4.97 13.31
C ALA A 168 11.66 -6.11 13.16
N ALA A 169 12.35 -6.49 14.25
CA ALA A 169 13.29 -7.61 14.25
C ALA A 169 12.62 -8.95 13.90
N LYS A 170 11.35 -9.16 14.28
CA LYS A 170 10.62 -10.42 14.00
C LYS A 170 10.24 -10.60 12.53
N ILE A 171 10.10 -9.49 11.80
CA ILE A 171 9.77 -9.50 10.37
C ILE A 171 10.99 -9.17 9.51
N ALA A 172 12.17 -8.99 10.11
CA ALA A 172 13.37 -8.61 9.40
C ALA A 172 13.74 -9.67 8.35
N HIS A 173 14.02 -9.21 7.14
CA HIS A 173 14.36 -10.06 6.00
C HIS A 173 15.55 -9.47 5.23
N PRO A 174 16.72 -9.34 5.87
CA PRO A 174 17.90 -8.77 5.24
C PRO A 174 18.44 -9.69 4.15
N ILE A 175 19.11 -9.09 3.16
CA ILE A 175 19.97 -9.86 2.26
C ILE A 175 21.08 -10.50 3.12
N PRO A 176 21.26 -11.84 3.08
CA PRO A 176 22.28 -12.53 3.87
C PRO A 176 23.67 -11.95 3.64
N LYS A 177 24.47 -11.80 4.70
CA LYS A 177 25.82 -11.21 4.62
C LYS A 177 26.69 -11.89 3.56
N LYS A 178 26.67 -13.23 3.48
CA LYS A 178 27.41 -14.04 2.49
C LYS A 178 26.97 -13.82 1.03
N SER A 179 25.85 -13.12 0.81
CA SER A 179 25.28 -12.85 -0.51
C SER A 179 25.45 -11.39 -0.95
N LYS A 180 25.99 -10.53 -0.08
CA LYS A 180 26.42 -9.17 -0.44
C LYS A 180 27.75 -9.32 -1.20
N LYS A 181 27.75 -8.97 -2.49
CA LYS A 181 28.97 -8.83 -3.30
C LYS A 181 29.52 -7.44 -3.10
#